data_AF-A0A1A8KR81-F1
#
_entry.id   AF-A0A1A8KR81-F1
#
_cell.length_a   1.000
_cell.length_b   1.000
_cell.length_c   1.000
_cell.angle_alpha   90.00
_cell.angle_beta   90.00
_cell.angle_gamma   90.00
#
_symmetry.space_group_name_H-M   'P 1'
#
loop_
_entity.id
_entity.type
_entity.pdbx_description
1 polymer ?
#
loop_
_entity_poly.entity_id
_entity_poly.type
_entity_poly.pdbx_seq_one_letter_code
_entity_poly.pdbx_strand_id
1 'polypeptide(L)'
;MAALLHRLLTAFCQTHDRKILVKLTKRTHFRSSPSTSVRSGDQDGCDAHQQTSGQALLSRRRRWLSPLDRISSLLPPDVLGPEVMQLRQEQGGEAIIHQEPDEEHLEETKAPSSQEEGQRSPTLPGESVLTFGELLMAEHRKKQVHFRKMFQLQSGARLQSSWGVIPHNELAGRPAGRFLKTNMGVPIFFHRPSLEDYVLNMKRGPVIAYPKDAAAMLLMMDVMEGDCVLESGSGSGAMSLFLSRAVGSKGSVLSLELREDHHRRAVLNYKRWRTSWALRRGHQWPDNVDFHISDLCTASELLAGRGFHSVALDLLNPHLALATVLPHLLPGGVCAVYIANITQVVDLLEGIRCVALPLRCERIVEVSDRDWVVAPALQKDGQHCIRKAPILDSDLGRDAETPDQTDTDDDLGPAFGNIPYIARPHPEQTRHTGQIFVDSYSFSFRKLTKFCFLSQRSW
;
A
#
# COMPACT_ATOMS: atom_id res chain seq x y z
N MET A 1 -7.61 44.15 22.44
CA MET A 1 -7.09 43.55 23.68
C MET A 1 -8.05 42.46 24.14
N ALA A 2 -7.74 41.21 23.86
CA ALA A 2 -8.30 40.04 24.54
C ALA A 2 -7.28 38.91 24.34
N ALA A 3 -6.72 38.44 25.45
CA ALA A 3 -5.55 37.58 25.51
C ALA A 3 -5.91 36.11 25.27
N LEU A 4 -5.15 35.46 24.38
CA LEU A 4 -5.15 34.01 24.18
C LEU A 4 -4.28 33.34 25.26
N LEU A 5 -4.90 32.50 26.07
CA LEU A 5 -4.25 31.57 27.00
C LEU A 5 -3.72 30.36 26.21
N HIS A 6 -2.42 30.35 25.91
CA HIS A 6 -1.72 29.12 25.50
C HIS A 6 -1.29 28.33 26.74
N ARG A 7 -1.83 27.11 26.89
CA ARG A 7 -1.28 26.10 27.81
C ARG A 7 -0.01 25.50 27.20
N LEU A 8 1.14 25.88 27.74
CA LEU A 8 2.42 25.19 27.57
C LEU A 8 2.41 23.91 28.43
N LEU A 9 2.50 22.76 27.79
CA LEU A 9 2.91 21.50 28.44
C LEU A 9 4.39 21.30 28.13
N THR A 10 5.24 21.69 29.09
CA THR A 10 6.68 21.45 29.07
C THR A 10 6.94 20.11 29.74
N ALA A 11 7.28 19.07 28.97
CA ALA A 11 7.81 17.84 29.51
C ALA A 11 9.34 17.91 29.47
N PHE A 12 9.95 18.13 30.65
CA PHE A 12 11.39 18.01 30.87
C PHE A 12 11.78 16.52 30.83
N CYS A 13 12.77 16.15 30.02
CA CYS A 13 13.48 14.88 30.18
C CYS A 13 14.97 15.19 30.33
N GLN A 14 15.51 14.89 31.51
CA GLN A 14 16.89 15.12 31.90
C GLN A 14 17.86 14.33 31.02
N THR A 15 18.82 15.03 30.42
CA THR A 15 19.99 14.44 29.77
C THR A 15 20.96 13.91 30.82
N HIS A 16 21.16 12.59 30.88
CA HIS A 16 22.31 12.01 31.57
C HIS A 16 23.50 11.93 30.62
N ASP A 17 24.43 12.85 30.84
CA ASP A 17 25.74 12.92 30.22
C ASP A 17 26.63 11.76 30.74
N ARG A 18 27.12 10.90 29.84
CA ARG A 18 28.23 9.99 30.11
C ARG A 18 29.18 9.95 28.92
N LYS A 19 30.19 10.81 29.00
CA LYS A 19 31.44 10.74 28.23
C LYS A 19 32.12 9.40 28.45
N ILE A 20 32.34 8.62 27.38
CA ILE A 20 33.38 7.60 27.35
C ILE A 20 34.25 7.86 26.13
N LEU A 21 35.46 8.31 26.43
CA LEU A 21 36.58 8.54 25.55
C LEU A 21 37.34 7.21 25.39
N VAL A 22 37.41 6.64 24.18
CA VAL A 22 38.43 5.63 23.87
C VAL A 22 39.09 5.99 22.54
N LYS A 23 40.31 6.53 22.65
CA LYS A 23 41.30 6.57 21.58
C LYS A 23 41.82 5.15 21.36
N LEU A 24 41.79 4.66 20.13
CA LEU A 24 42.72 3.63 19.70
C LEU A 24 43.19 3.88 18.26
N THR A 25 44.35 4.52 18.17
CA THR A 25 45.24 4.53 17.03
C THR A 25 45.95 3.18 16.90
N LYS A 26 45.94 2.57 15.70
CA LYS A 26 47.11 1.88 15.15
C LYS A 26 46.98 1.76 13.62
N ARG A 27 47.94 2.38 12.95
CA ARG A 27 48.31 2.17 11.54
C ARG A 27 49.10 0.87 11.42
N THR A 28 48.90 0.12 10.35
CA THR A 28 49.96 -0.61 9.63
C THR A 28 49.60 -0.74 8.15
N HIS A 29 50.62 -0.64 7.31
CA HIS A 29 50.60 -0.46 5.87
C HIS A 29 50.79 -1.77 5.06
N PHE A 30 50.46 -1.68 3.76
CA PHE A 30 51.02 -2.35 2.56
C PHE A 30 50.83 -3.88 2.39
N ARG A 31 50.17 -4.31 1.29
CA ARG A 31 50.81 -4.62 -0.01
C ARG A 31 49.77 -4.97 -1.10
N SER A 32 50.25 -4.99 -2.34
CA SER A 32 49.56 -4.77 -3.61
C SER A 32 49.54 -5.99 -4.56
N SER A 33 48.45 -6.14 -5.34
CA SER A 33 48.34 -6.59 -6.76
C SER A 33 48.62 -8.07 -7.14
N PRO A 34 48.28 -8.58 -8.36
CA PRO A 34 47.33 -8.12 -9.41
C PRO A 34 46.45 -9.22 -10.12
N SER A 35 45.54 -8.74 -10.98
CA SER A 35 45.11 -9.21 -12.34
C SER A 35 44.69 -10.67 -12.62
N THR A 36 43.49 -10.84 -13.22
CA THR A 36 43.36 -11.50 -14.54
C THR A 36 42.05 -11.14 -15.24
N SER A 37 42.19 -10.72 -16.50
CA SER A 37 41.15 -10.47 -17.50
C SER A 37 40.91 -11.71 -18.34
N VAL A 38 39.66 -12.00 -18.77
CA VAL A 38 39.41 -12.76 -20.02
C VAL A 38 38.20 -12.17 -20.75
N ARG A 39 38.38 -12.04 -22.05
CA ARG A 39 37.54 -11.40 -23.08
C ARG A 39 36.35 -12.24 -23.53
N SER A 40 35.40 -11.50 -24.09
CA SER A 40 34.31 -11.84 -25.02
C SER A 40 34.74 -12.60 -26.28
N GLY A 41 33.79 -13.34 -26.88
CA GLY A 41 33.83 -13.79 -28.26
C GLY A 41 32.51 -14.48 -28.68
N ASP A 42 31.86 -13.89 -29.67
CA ASP A 42 30.59 -14.27 -30.32
C ASP A 42 30.64 -15.62 -31.07
N GLN A 43 29.47 -16.25 -31.31
CA GLN A 43 28.89 -16.49 -32.66
C GLN A 43 27.72 -17.50 -32.67
N ASP A 44 26.61 -17.04 -33.26
CA ASP A 44 25.73 -17.65 -34.26
C ASP A 44 25.40 -19.15 -34.29
N GLY A 45 24.10 -19.44 -34.54
CA GLY A 45 23.67 -20.70 -35.16
C GLY A 45 22.20 -21.06 -34.90
N CYS A 46 21.32 -20.69 -35.83
CA CYS A 46 19.97 -21.24 -35.99
C CYS A 46 20.00 -22.74 -36.35
N ASP A 47 19.03 -23.53 -35.88
CA ASP A 47 18.21 -24.39 -36.76
C ASP A 47 17.04 -25.07 -36.04
N ALA A 48 16.05 -25.47 -36.86
CA ALA A 48 14.65 -25.63 -36.53
C ALA A 48 14.17 -27.10 -36.38
N HIS A 49 12.94 -27.22 -35.85
CA HIS A 49 11.94 -28.29 -36.02
C HIS A 49 12.17 -29.69 -35.41
N GLN A 50 11.28 -30.06 -34.46
CA GLN A 50 10.27 -31.11 -34.71
C GLN A 50 9.17 -31.12 -33.63
N GLN A 51 7.92 -31.04 -34.10
CA GLN A 51 6.71 -31.33 -33.33
C GLN A 51 6.55 -32.85 -33.21
N THR A 52 6.30 -33.35 -32.00
CA THR A 52 5.51 -34.56 -31.81
C THR A 52 4.55 -34.39 -30.63
N SER A 53 3.32 -34.85 -30.89
CA SER A 53 2.12 -34.80 -30.05
C SER A 53 2.22 -35.64 -28.78
N GLY A 54 1.62 -35.16 -27.69
CA GLY A 54 1.43 -35.94 -26.48
C GLY A 54 0.57 -35.23 -25.44
N GLN A 55 -0.74 -35.08 -25.74
CA GLN A 55 -1.73 -34.82 -24.70
C GLN A 55 -1.82 -36.04 -23.78
N ALA A 56 -1.17 -35.97 -22.61
CA ALA A 56 -1.58 -36.61 -21.35
C ALA A 56 -0.46 -36.38 -20.33
N LEU A 57 -0.82 -35.82 -19.16
CA LEU A 57 -0.07 -35.75 -17.88
C LEU A 57 -0.13 -34.34 -17.26
N LEU A 58 -1.34 -33.84 -17.02
CA LEU A 58 -1.58 -32.75 -16.07
C LEU A 58 -2.67 -33.17 -15.07
N SER A 59 -2.32 -34.09 -14.16
CA SER A 59 -3.10 -34.35 -12.94
C SER A 59 -2.34 -35.23 -11.93
N ARG A 60 -1.23 -34.72 -11.39
CA ARG A 60 -0.74 -35.20 -10.09
C ARG A 60 -0.44 -34.01 -9.18
N ARG A 61 -1.45 -33.60 -8.40
CA ARG A 61 -1.27 -32.71 -7.24
C ARG A 61 -0.33 -33.43 -6.26
N ARG A 62 0.92 -32.98 -6.13
CA ARG A 62 1.84 -33.47 -5.09
C ARG A 62 1.33 -33.05 -3.72
N ARG A 63 1.09 -34.01 -2.85
CA ARG A 63 0.80 -33.80 -1.42
C ARG A 63 2.03 -33.12 -0.78
N TRP A 64 1.81 -32.10 0.04
CA TRP A 64 2.90 -31.38 0.68
C TRP A 64 3.40 -32.21 1.87
N LEU A 65 4.69 -32.54 1.86
CA LEU A 65 5.35 -33.29 2.91
C LEU A 65 5.42 -32.45 4.20
N SER A 66 5.18 -33.09 5.35
CA SER A 66 5.31 -32.45 6.66
C SER A 66 6.76 -31.96 6.88
N PRO A 67 7.00 -31.02 7.82
CA PRO A 67 8.36 -30.55 8.11
C PRO A 67 9.33 -31.69 8.43
N LEU A 68 8.87 -32.75 9.09
CA LEU A 68 9.68 -33.94 9.41
C LEU A 68 9.96 -34.81 8.18
N ASP A 69 8.98 -34.96 7.28
CA ASP A 69 9.15 -35.71 6.03
C ASP A 69 10.13 -35.04 5.06
N ARG A 70 10.18 -33.70 5.06
CA ARG A 70 11.17 -32.96 4.28
C ARG A 70 12.59 -33.19 4.80
N ILE A 71 12.77 -33.17 6.12
CA ILE A 71 14.08 -33.40 6.74
C ILE A 71 14.52 -34.85 6.50
N SER A 72 13.60 -35.83 6.63
CA SER A 72 13.92 -37.25 6.37
C SER A 72 14.26 -37.53 4.91
N SER A 73 13.72 -36.76 3.96
CA SER A 73 14.04 -36.88 2.52
C SER A 73 15.42 -36.35 2.12
N LEU A 74 16.09 -35.60 3.01
CA LEU A 74 17.42 -35.02 2.78
C LEU A 74 18.55 -35.87 3.36
N LEU A 75 18.23 -36.93 4.10
CA LEU A 75 19.20 -37.83 4.72
C LEU A 75 19.42 -39.07 3.84
N PRO A 76 20.67 -39.55 3.66
CA PRO A 76 20.94 -40.81 2.98
C PRO A 76 20.22 -41.99 3.65
N PRO A 77 19.77 -43.01 2.89
CA PRO A 77 19.00 -44.15 3.44
C PRO A 77 19.71 -44.87 4.59
N ASP A 78 21.04 -44.82 4.60
CA ASP A 78 21.92 -45.56 5.50
C ASP A 78 21.99 -44.95 6.91
N VAL A 79 21.34 -43.80 7.13
CA VAL A 79 21.31 -43.07 8.42
C VAL A 79 19.94 -43.20 9.11
N LEU A 80 18.93 -43.80 8.46
CA LEU A 80 17.57 -43.91 8.99
C LEU A 80 17.41 -45.20 9.80
N GLY A 81 16.92 -45.08 11.04
CA GLY A 81 16.65 -46.23 11.90
C GLY A 81 15.54 -47.14 11.35
N PRO A 82 15.52 -48.43 11.75
CA PRO A 82 14.60 -49.44 11.21
C PRO A 82 13.12 -49.09 11.40
N GLU A 83 12.76 -48.36 12.46
CA GLU A 83 11.39 -47.90 12.74
C GLU A 83 10.87 -46.90 11.66
N VAL A 84 11.75 -46.07 11.09
CA VAL A 84 11.38 -45.07 10.07
C VAL A 84 11.19 -45.71 8.69
N MET A 85 11.93 -46.79 8.41
CA MET A 85 11.77 -47.58 7.18
C MET A 85 10.41 -48.30 7.15
N GLN A 86 9.95 -48.80 8.30
CA GLN A 86 8.70 -49.54 8.42
C GLN A 86 7.46 -48.64 8.19
N LEU A 87 7.48 -47.41 8.71
CA LEU A 87 6.43 -46.41 8.48
C LEU A 87 6.32 -45.97 7.01
N ARG A 88 7.40 -46.05 6.22
CA ARG A 88 7.37 -45.77 4.77
C ARG A 88 6.69 -46.88 3.97
N GLN A 89 6.74 -48.13 4.43
CA GLN A 89 6.07 -49.25 3.76
C GLN A 89 4.57 -49.30 4.08
N GLU A 90 4.16 -48.89 5.28
CA GLU A 90 2.75 -48.89 5.69
C GLU A 90 1.91 -47.78 5.03
N GLN A 91 2.50 -46.65 4.65
CA GLN A 91 1.78 -45.57 3.94
C GLN A 91 1.47 -45.85 2.46
N GLY A 92 1.88 -47.02 1.94
CA GLY A 92 1.72 -47.42 0.54
C GLY A 92 0.36 -48.01 0.16
N GLY A 93 -0.55 -48.23 1.12
CA GLY A 93 -1.86 -48.81 0.82
C GLY A 93 -2.95 -48.29 1.74
N GLU A 94 -3.78 -47.36 1.25
CA GLU A 94 -5.11 -47.14 1.82
C GLU A 94 -6.07 -46.46 0.82
N ALA A 95 -7.35 -46.80 0.99
CA ALA A 95 -8.40 -46.86 -0.01
C ALA A 95 -9.04 -45.52 -0.44
N ILE A 96 -9.62 -45.54 -1.63
CA ILE A 96 -10.42 -44.46 -2.23
C ILE A 96 -11.74 -44.32 -1.44
N ILE A 97 -11.93 -43.21 -0.73
CA ILE A 97 -13.23 -42.78 -0.22
C ILE A 97 -13.69 -41.60 -1.08
N HIS A 98 -14.76 -41.83 -1.86
CA HIS A 98 -15.52 -40.76 -2.49
C HIS A 98 -16.28 -40.00 -1.39
N GLN A 99 -15.94 -38.73 -1.17
CA GLN A 99 -16.79 -37.76 -0.50
C GLN A 99 -17.09 -36.65 -1.50
N GLU A 100 -18.36 -36.56 -1.88
CA GLU A 100 -18.91 -35.39 -2.55
C GLU A 100 -18.77 -34.16 -1.64
N PRO A 101 -18.50 -32.96 -2.19
CA PRO A 101 -18.45 -31.77 -1.37
C PRO A 101 -19.86 -31.35 -0.98
N ASP A 102 -20.14 -31.38 0.33
CA ASP A 102 -21.33 -30.82 0.94
C ASP A 102 -21.51 -29.34 0.54
N GLU A 103 -22.68 -29.03 -0.03
CA GLU A 103 -23.14 -27.68 -0.26
C GLU A 103 -23.48 -27.01 1.08
N GLU A 104 -22.52 -26.31 1.67
CA GLU A 104 -22.81 -25.35 2.74
C GLU A 104 -23.56 -24.15 2.14
N HIS A 105 -24.89 -24.17 2.29
CA HIS A 105 -25.75 -23.00 2.18
C HIS A 105 -25.35 -21.97 3.25
N LEU A 106 -24.54 -20.99 2.84
CA LEU A 106 -24.46 -19.73 3.55
C LEU A 106 -25.79 -19.01 3.35
N GLU A 107 -26.48 -18.72 4.45
CA GLU A 107 -27.65 -17.84 4.46
C GLU A 107 -27.36 -16.61 3.62
N GLU A 108 -28.00 -16.58 2.46
CA GLU A 108 -28.26 -15.34 1.75
C GLU A 108 -28.96 -14.43 2.75
N THR A 109 -28.29 -13.37 3.19
CA THR A 109 -29.02 -12.12 3.37
C THR A 109 -29.67 -11.84 2.02
N LYS A 110 -30.93 -12.27 1.89
CA LYS A 110 -31.85 -11.90 0.83
C LYS A 110 -31.84 -10.37 0.80
N ALA A 111 -30.98 -9.79 -0.03
CA ALA A 111 -31.31 -8.52 -0.65
C ALA A 111 -32.66 -8.76 -1.33
N PRO A 112 -33.69 -7.94 -1.06
CA PRO A 112 -35.00 -8.17 -1.62
C PRO A 112 -34.85 -8.28 -3.14
N SER A 113 -35.27 -9.41 -3.68
CA SER A 113 -35.43 -9.62 -5.11
C SER A 113 -36.64 -8.81 -5.54
N SER A 114 -36.48 -7.49 -5.61
CA SER A 114 -37.42 -6.64 -6.31
C SER A 114 -37.02 -6.64 -7.78
N GLN A 115 -37.91 -7.18 -8.61
CA GLN A 115 -38.07 -6.68 -9.97
C GLN A 115 -38.50 -5.21 -9.83
N GLU A 116 -37.55 -4.31 -9.63
CA GLU A 116 -37.78 -2.87 -9.68
C GLU A 116 -37.63 -2.41 -11.13
N GLU A 117 -38.63 -2.74 -11.94
CA GLU A 117 -39.02 -1.81 -12.99
C GLU A 117 -39.57 -0.55 -12.29
N GLY A 118 -38.73 0.49 -12.19
CA GLY A 118 -39.22 1.86 -12.03
C GLY A 118 -39.07 2.57 -10.68
N GLN A 119 -38.37 2.03 -9.67
CA GLN A 119 -38.03 2.83 -8.47
C GLN A 119 -36.63 3.44 -8.60
N ARG A 120 -36.59 4.69 -9.07
CA ARG A 120 -35.39 5.54 -8.87
C ARG A 120 -35.26 5.79 -7.37
N SER A 121 -34.35 5.06 -6.72
CA SER A 121 -33.84 5.42 -5.39
C SER A 121 -33.50 6.93 -5.38
N PRO A 122 -33.85 7.68 -4.31
CA PRO A 122 -33.68 9.12 -4.28
C PRO A 122 -32.20 9.45 -4.52
N THR A 123 -31.94 10.14 -5.62
CA THR A 123 -30.59 10.51 -6.04
C THR A 123 -30.15 11.64 -5.14
N LEU A 124 -29.13 11.41 -4.30
CA LEU A 124 -28.61 12.47 -3.44
C LEU A 124 -28.02 13.59 -4.30
N PRO A 125 -28.05 14.86 -3.86
CA PRO A 125 -27.42 15.95 -4.58
C PRO A 125 -25.94 15.65 -4.89
N GLY A 126 -25.58 15.64 -6.17
CA GLY A 126 -24.21 15.36 -6.63
C GLY A 126 -23.90 13.90 -6.97
N GLU A 127 -24.86 12.98 -6.86
CA GLU A 127 -24.71 11.63 -7.40
C GLU A 127 -24.71 11.66 -8.94
N SER A 128 -23.60 11.20 -9.53
CA SER A 128 -23.44 11.03 -10.97
C SER A 128 -23.45 9.55 -11.34
N VAL A 129 -24.22 9.22 -12.39
CA VAL A 129 -24.20 7.89 -13.01
C VAL A 129 -22.85 7.63 -13.68
N LEU A 130 -22.51 6.36 -13.85
CA LEU A 130 -21.28 5.94 -14.51
C LEU A 130 -21.35 6.26 -16.01
N THR A 131 -20.38 7.01 -16.50
CA THR A 131 -20.27 7.34 -17.93
C THR A 131 -19.06 6.67 -18.59
N PHE A 132 -19.16 6.37 -19.89
CA PHE A 132 -18.01 5.90 -20.65
C PHE A 132 -16.84 6.89 -20.57
N GLY A 133 -15.62 6.36 -20.51
CA GLY A 133 -14.39 7.09 -20.31
C GLY A 133 -13.91 7.13 -18.85
N GLU A 134 -14.79 6.96 -17.86
CA GLU A 134 -14.43 6.91 -16.43
C GLU A 134 -13.56 5.69 -16.10
N LEU A 135 -12.71 5.84 -15.08
CA LEU A 135 -12.01 4.73 -14.45
C LEU A 135 -12.88 4.14 -13.33
N LEU A 136 -12.91 2.81 -13.27
CA LEU A 136 -13.64 2.04 -12.27
C LEU A 136 -12.75 0.98 -11.64
N MET A 137 -13.06 0.66 -10.39
CA MET A 137 -12.56 -0.49 -9.65
C MET A 137 -13.60 -1.58 -9.66
N ALA A 138 -13.18 -2.79 -10.00
CA ALA A 138 -13.93 -4.02 -9.82
C ALA A 138 -13.30 -4.82 -8.68
N GLU A 139 -14.12 -5.21 -7.70
CA GLU A 139 -13.69 -5.93 -6.52
C GLU A 139 -14.57 -7.16 -6.26
N HIS A 140 -13.95 -8.28 -5.96
CA HIS A 140 -14.65 -9.46 -5.46
C HIS A 140 -13.83 -10.05 -4.32
N ARG A 141 -14.48 -10.22 -3.16
CA ARG A 141 -13.86 -10.76 -1.96
C ARG A 141 -14.67 -11.95 -1.47
N LYS A 142 -14.06 -13.14 -1.45
CA LYS A 142 -14.66 -14.35 -0.88
C LYS A 142 -13.59 -15.14 -0.14
N LYS A 143 -13.76 -15.31 1.18
CA LYS A 143 -12.80 -15.99 2.06
C LYS A 143 -11.37 -15.44 1.86
N GLN A 144 -10.45 -16.26 1.32
CA GLN A 144 -9.05 -15.92 1.05
C GLN A 144 -8.79 -15.31 -0.34
N VAL A 145 -9.81 -15.28 -1.21
CA VAL A 145 -9.66 -14.75 -2.57
C VAL A 145 -10.03 -13.27 -2.59
N HIS A 146 -9.09 -12.45 -3.05
CA HIS A 146 -9.30 -11.04 -3.33
C HIS A 146 -8.99 -10.76 -4.80
N PHE A 147 -10.03 -10.45 -5.59
CA PHE A 147 -9.90 -9.93 -6.94
C PHE A 147 -10.10 -8.42 -6.89
N ARG A 148 -9.12 -7.67 -7.42
CA ARG A 148 -9.17 -6.22 -7.52
C ARG A 148 -8.59 -5.80 -8.87
N LYS A 149 -9.33 -5.03 -9.65
CA LYS A 149 -8.89 -4.59 -10.98
C LYS A 149 -9.42 -3.21 -11.33
N MET A 150 -8.51 -2.31 -11.67
CA MET A 150 -8.84 -1.02 -12.27
C MET A 150 -8.98 -1.16 -13.79
N PHE A 151 -10.01 -0.54 -14.36
CA PHE A 151 -10.21 -0.50 -15.81
C PHE A 151 -10.91 0.80 -16.23
N GLN A 152 -10.86 1.11 -17.52
CA GLN A 152 -11.61 2.22 -18.10
C GLN A 152 -12.94 1.70 -18.66
N LEU A 153 -14.03 2.36 -18.31
CA LEU A 153 -15.35 2.06 -18.85
C LEU A 153 -15.40 2.50 -20.32
N GLN A 154 -15.74 1.58 -21.22
CA GLN A 154 -15.69 1.79 -22.67
C GLN A 154 -16.88 1.12 -23.33
N SER A 155 -17.49 1.78 -24.32
CA SER A 155 -18.63 1.24 -25.05
C SER A 155 -18.24 -0.03 -25.81
N GLY A 156 -19.06 -1.08 -25.72
CA GLY A 156 -18.86 -2.37 -26.38
C GLY A 156 -17.78 -3.27 -25.75
N ALA A 157 -16.99 -2.75 -24.81
CA ALA A 157 -15.96 -3.51 -24.12
C ALA A 157 -16.53 -4.39 -22.98
N ARG A 158 -15.70 -5.28 -22.45
CA ARG A 158 -16.08 -6.26 -21.42
C ARG A 158 -14.99 -6.36 -20.35
N LEU A 159 -15.38 -6.41 -19.08
CA LEU A 159 -14.49 -6.77 -18.00
C LEU A 159 -14.35 -8.29 -17.96
N GLN A 160 -13.14 -8.78 -18.24
CA GLN A 160 -12.80 -10.20 -18.09
C GLN A 160 -12.12 -10.45 -16.75
N SER A 161 -12.59 -11.50 -16.07
CA SER A 161 -12.02 -12.04 -14.83
C SER A 161 -12.10 -13.57 -14.83
N SER A 162 -11.38 -14.24 -13.93
CA SER A 162 -11.51 -15.69 -13.70
C SER A 162 -12.88 -16.10 -13.16
N TRP A 163 -13.69 -15.14 -12.70
CA TRP A 163 -15.00 -15.34 -12.09
C TRP A 163 -16.16 -15.05 -13.05
N GLY A 164 -15.83 -14.85 -14.33
CA GLY A 164 -16.78 -14.53 -15.39
C GLY A 164 -16.56 -13.14 -15.99
N VAL A 165 -17.51 -12.75 -16.83
CA VAL A 165 -17.47 -11.56 -17.69
C VAL A 165 -18.62 -10.62 -17.34
N ILE A 166 -18.35 -9.31 -17.35
CA ILE A 166 -19.35 -8.25 -17.22
C ILE A 166 -19.20 -7.27 -18.39
N PRO A 167 -20.22 -7.13 -19.27
CA PRO A 167 -20.21 -6.12 -20.32
C PRO A 167 -20.22 -4.70 -19.75
N HIS A 168 -19.39 -3.82 -20.32
CA HIS A 168 -19.33 -2.42 -19.85
C HIS A 168 -20.63 -1.66 -20.08
N ASN A 169 -21.39 -2.03 -21.11
CA ASN A 169 -22.68 -1.40 -21.39
C ASN A 169 -23.69 -1.64 -20.26
N GLU A 170 -23.54 -2.71 -19.47
CA GLU A 170 -24.38 -2.95 -18.30
C GLU A 170 -24.01 -2.05 -17.12
N LEU A 171 -22.77 -1.55 -17.06
CA LEU A 171 -22.30 -0.64 -16.01
C LEU A 171 -22.68 0.81 -16.30
N ALA A 172 -22.62 1.24 -17.56
CA ALA A 172 -22.94 2.60 -17.96
C ALA A 172 -24.39 2.97 -17.58
N GLY A 173 -24.59 4.20 -17.10
CA GLY A 173 -25.90 4.69 -16.67
C GLY A 173 -26.36 4.23 -15.29
N ARG A 174 -25.62 3.33 -14.61
CA ARG A 174 -25.88 2.94 -13.22
C ARG A 174 -25.11 3.82 -12.24
N PRO A 175 -25.52 3.93 -10.97
CA PRO A 175 -24.70 4.57 -9.94
C PRO A 175 -23.49 3.70 -9.57
N ALA A 176 -22.42 4.34 -9.09
CA ALA A 176 -21.27 3.66 -8.50
C ALA A 176 -21.64 2.99 -7.16
N GLY A 177 -20.84 2.02 -6.71
CA GLY A 177 -21.02 1.35 -5.41
C GLY A 177 -22.04 0.21 -5.45
N ARG A 178 -22.20 -0.48 -6.59
CA ARG A 178 -23.15 -1.59 -6.74
C ARG A 178 -22.46 -2.89 -7.09
N PHE A 179 -23.10 -3.99 -6.72
CA PHE A 179 -22.74 -5.33 -7.19
C PHE A 179 -23.44 -5.64 -8.51
N LEU A 180 -22.71 -6.20 -9.48
CA LEU A 180 -23.28 -6.87 -10.64
C LEU A 180 -22.84 -8.32 -10.67
N LYS A 181 -23.75 -9.23 -11.03
CA LYS A 181 -23.43 -10.64 -11.21
C LYS A 181 -22.75 -10.83 -12.56
N THR A 182 -21.69 -11.62 -12.59
CA THR A 182 -21.10 -12.10 -13.85
C THR A 182 -22.05 -13.06 -14.56
N ASN A 183 -21.73 -13.43 -15.80
CA ASN A 183 -22.41 -14.53 -16.51
C ASN A 183 -22.38 -15.88 -15.77
N MET A 184 -21.52 -16.05 -14.75
CA MET A 184 -21.45 -17.22 -13.88
C MET A 184 -22.19 -17.03 -12.54
N GLY A 185 -22.92 -15.92 -12.37
CA GLY A 185 -23.65 -15.60 -11.14
C GLY A 185 -22.80 -15.03 -10.00
N VAL A 186 -21.48 -14.83 -10.19
CA VAL A 186 -20.58 -14.32 -9.15
C VAL A 186 -20.75 -12.80 -9.00
N PRO A 187 -21.03 -12.26 -7.79
CA PRO A 187 -21.18 -10.82 -7.60
C PRO A 187 -19.82 -10.11 -7.60
N ILE A 188 -19.68 -9.06 -8.41
CA ILE A 188 -18.51 -8.17 -8.43
C ILE A 188 -18.98 -6.77 -8.04
N PHE A 189 -18.31 -6.17 -7.05
CA PHE A 189 -18.53 -4.80 -6.60
C PHE A 189 -17.83 -3.80 -7.52
N PHE A 190 -18.53 -2.75 -7.94
CA PHE A 190 -17.98 -1.69 -8.77
C PHE A 190 -18.05 -0.35 -8.08
N HIS A 191 -16.92 0.36 -8.01
CA HIS A 191 -16.88 1.73 -7.48
C HIS A 191 -15.87 2.60 -8.23
N ARG A 192 -15.94 3.92 -8.02
CA ARG A 192 -14.94 4.84 -8.54
C ARG A 192 -13.67 4.75 -7.69
N PRO A 193 -12.47 4.70 -8.30
CA PRO A 193 -11.23 4.68 -7.56
C PRO A 193 -11.06 5.95 -6.73
N SER A 194 -10.55 5.80 -5.51
CA SER A 194 -9.86 6.87 -4.81
C SER A 194 -8.54 7.20 -5.52
N LEU A 195 -7.87 8.28 -5.12
CA LEU A 195 -6.55 8.56 -5.68
C LEU A 195 -5.51 7.53 -5.22
N GLU A 196 -5.64 7.01 -4.01
CA GLU A 196 -4.85 5.89 -3.52
C GLU A 196 -5.05 4.65 -4.41
N ASP A 197 -6.30 4.28 -4.70
CA ASP A 197 -6.59 3.15 -5.59
C ASP A 197 -5.97 3.36 -6.97
N TYR A 198 -6.10 4.57 -7.50
CA TYR A 198 -5.53 4.93 -8.78
C TYR A 198 -4.01 4.76 -8.80
N VAL A 199 -3.30 5.34 -7.83
CA VAL A 199 -1.84 5.30 -7.75
C VAL A 199 -1.33 3.86 -7.58
N LEU A 200 -2.03 3.02 -6.83
CA LEU A 200 -1.67 1.62 -6.63
C LEU A 200 -1.90 0.75 -7.88
N ASN A 201 -2.88 1.10 -8.72
CA ASN A 201 -3.31 0.29 -9.87
C ASN A 201 -2.93 0.89 -11.24
N MET A 202 -2.42 2.11 -11.30
CA MET A 202 -2.00 2.74 -12.56
C MET A 202 -0.81 2.01 -13.17
N LYS A 203 -0.59 2.23 -14.47
CA LYS A 203 0.62 1.72 -15.13
C LYS A 203 1.83 2.41 -14.50
N ARG A 204 2.87 1.64 -14.17
CA ARG A 204 4.08 2.15 -13.53
C ARG A 204 5.29 1.91 -14.42
N GLY A 205 6.23 2.84 -14.41
CA GLY A 205 7.59 2.63 -14.93
C GLY A 205 8.50 2.24 -13.76
N PRO A 206 8.88 3.21 -12.92
CA PRO A 206 9.59 2.96 -11.67
C PRO A 206 8.66 2.61 -10.50
N VAL A 207 9.28 2.21 -9.38
CA VAL A 207 8.63 2.09 -8.08
C VAL A 207 8.07 3.45 -7.66
N ILE A 208 6.96 3.45 -6.94
CA ILE A 208 6.27 4.65 -6.48
C ILE A 208 6.50 4.86 -4.97
N ALA A 209 6.44 6.11 -4.53
CA ALA A 209 6.10 6.42 -3.14
C ALA A 209 4.66 5.95 -2.88
N TYR A 210 4.49 5.08 -1.87
CA TYR A 210 3.17 4.55 -1.53
C TYR A 210 2.30 5.62 -0.87
N PRO A 211 0.96 5.52 -0.91
CA PRO A 211 0.05 6.53 -0.36
C PRO A 211 0.34 6.93 1.09
N LYS A 212 0.66 5.97 1.95
CA LYS A 212 1.05 6.22 3.36
C LYS A 212 2.33 7.06 3.49
N ASP A 213 3.27 6.87 2.57
CA ASP A 213 4.54 7.59 2.53
C ASP A 213 4.30 9.00 1.98
N ALA A 214 3.52 9.11 0.91
CA ALA A 214 3.13 10.39 0.32
C ALA A 214 2.33 11.26 1.31
N ALA A 215 1.38 10.67 2.05
CA ALA A 215 0.63 11.39 3.07
C ALA A 215 1.53 11.93 4.18
N ALA A 216 2.50 11.13 4.64
CA ALA A 216 3.47 11.55 5.64
C ALA A 216 4.37 12.69 5.10
N MET A 217 4.86 12.57 3.87
CA MET A 217 5.67 13.61 3.23
C MET A 217 4.90 14.92 3.08
N LEU A 218 3.67 14.88 2.55
CA LEU A 218 2.82 16.06 2.42
C LEU A 218 2.60 16.79 3.75
N LEU A 219 2.28 16.04 4.80
CA LEU A 219 2.08 16.60 6.14
C LEU A 219 3.35 17.27 6.67
N MET A 220 4.51 16.66 6.46
CA MET A 220 5.79 17.20 6.95
C MET A 220 6.32 18.36 6.10
N MET A 221 5.93 18.42 4.83
CA MET A 221 6.21 19.55 3.94
C MET A 221 5.27 20.74 4.18
N ASP A 222 4.21 20.58 4.99
CA ASP A 222 3.18 21.57 5.26
C ASP A 222 2.53 22.13 3.96
N VAL A 223 2.29 21.27 2.97
CA VAL A 223 1.75 21.69 1.67
C VAL A 223 0.29 22.09 1.79
N MET A 224 -0.03 23.31 1.36
CA MET A 224 -1.36 23.91 1.43
C MET A 224 -1.85 24.39 0.05
N GLU A 225 -3.16 24.67 -0.06
CA GLU A 225 -3.75 25.28 -1.26
C GLU A 225 -3.07 26.62 -1.56
N GLY A 226 -2.60 26.80 -2.80
CA GLY A 226 -1.88 28.01 -3.22
C GLY A 226 -0.36 27.85 -3.28
N ASP A 227 0.20 26.80 -2.69
CA ASP A 227 1.64 26.61 -2.66
C ASP A 227 2.22 26.30 -4.05
N CYS A 228 3.44 26.79 -4.26
CA CYS A 228 4.33 26.37 -5.34
C CYS A 228 5.31 25.32 -4.80
N VAL A 229 5.27 24.09 -5.32
CA VAL A 229 6.10 22.96 -4.87
C VAL A 229 7.01 22.47 -5.99
N LEU A 230 8.26 22.19 -5.68
CA LEU A 230 9.18 21.50 -6.58
C LEU A 230 9.19 20.00 -6.28
N GLU A 231 9.02 19.18 -7.30
CA GLU A 231 9.22 17.73 -7.23
C GLU A 231 10.34 17.35 -8.20
N SER A 232 11.21 16.42 -7.78
CA SER A 232 12.10 15.75 -8.72
C SER A 232 12.15 14.25 -8.49
N GLY A 233 12.09 13.51 -9.59
CA GLY A 233 11.76 12.09 -9.61
C GLY A 233 10.27 11.87 -9.84
N SER A 234 9.68 12.48 -10.89
CA SER A 234 8.26 12.31 -11.22
C SER A 234 7.87 10.82 -11.30
N GLY A 235 8.75 9.99 -11.85
CA GLY A 235 8.62 8.55 -11.92
C GLY A 235 7.35 8.10 -12.65
N SER A 236 6.36 7.59 -11.92
CA SER A 236 5.05 7.22 -12.50
C SER A 236 3.96 8.29 -12.29
N GLY A 237 4.28 9.44 -11.69
CA GLY A 237 3.36 10.54 -11.38
C GLY A 237 2.56 10.34 -10.09
N ALA A 238 2.97 9.42 -9.21
CA ALA A 238 2.24 9.09 -7.98
C ALA A 238 2.24 10.27 -7.00
N MET A 239 3.43 10.71 -6.60
CA MET A 239 3.62 11.85 -5.70
C MET A 239 3.11 13.15 -6.36
N SER A 240 3.38 13.35 -7.66
CA SER A 240 2.85 14.48 -8.44
C SER A 240 1.33 14.65 -8.31
N LEU A 241 0.56 13.55 -8.33
CA LEU A 241 -0.90 13.61 -8.16
C LEU A 241 -1.33 13.98 -6.74
N PHE A 242 -0.59 13.53 -5.72
CA PHE A 242 -0.84 13.89 -4.33
C PHE A 242 -0.50 15.38 -4.08
N LEU A 243 0.64 15.85 -4.58
CA LEU A 243 1.02 17.27 -4.56
C LEU A 243 0.00 18.13 -5.31
N SER A 244 -0.40 17.72 -6.51
CA SER A 244 -1.44 18.38 -7.30
C SER A 244 -2.75 18.55 -6.54
N ARG A 245 -3.15 17.54 -5.75
CA ARG A 245 -4.32 17.66 -4.87
C ARG A 245 -4.11 18.68 -3.76
N ALA A 246 -2.95 18.65 -3.11
CA ALA A 246 -2.66 19.47 -1.93
C ALA A 246 -2.55 20.96 -2.27
N VAL A 247 -1.82 21.31 -3.33
CA VAL A 247 -1.67 22.71 -3.77
C VAL A 247 -2.94 23.27 -4.42
N GLY A 248 -3.79 22.38 -4.91
CA GLY A 248 -5.10 22.65 -5.48
C GLY A 248 -5.10 23.66 -6.62
N SER A 249 -6.22 24.36 -6.79
CA SER A 249 -6.49 25.22 -7.95
C SER A 249 -5.65 26.49 -8.02
N LYS A 250 -5.19 26.99 -6.86
CA LYS A 250 -4.42 28.24 -6.75
C LYS A 250 -2.91 28.02 -6.73
N GLY A 251 -2.46 26.80 -6.45
CA GLY A 251 -1.05 26.45 -6.37
C GLY A 251 -0.52 25.77 -7.63
N SER A 252 0.75 25.38 -7.59
CA SER A 252 1.41 24.71 -8.71
C SER A 252 2.50 23.74 -8.26
N VAL A 253 2.76 22.73 -9.09
CA VAL A 253 3.83 21.76 -8.91
C VAL A 253 4.72 21.80 -10.15
N LEU A 254 6.00 22.10 -9.96
CA LEU A 254 7.01 21.88 -11.01
C LEU A 254 7.64 20.50 -10.78
N SER A 255 7.46 19.59 -11.73
CA SER A 255 7.92 18.20 -11.61
C SER A 255 9.01 17.90 -12.64
N LEU A 256 10.23 17.66 -12.18
CA LEU A 256 11.38 17.36 -13.02
C LEU A 256 11.67 15.85 -13.06
N GLU A 257 11.85 15.30 -14.26
CA GLU A 257 12.23 13.91 -14.47
C GLU A 257 13.34 13.81 -15.52
N LEU A 258 14.42 13.11 -15.19
CA LEU A 258 15.55 12.94 -16.08
C LEU A 258 15.23 11.99 -17.24
N ARG A 259 14.43 10.96 -16.96
CA ARG A 259 14.16 9.89 -17.92
C ARG A 259 12.89 10.16 -18.73
N GLU A 260 13.05 10.28 -20.04
CA GLU A 260 11.92 10.59 -20.94
C GLU A 260 10.79 9.55 -20.87
N ASP A 261 11.09 8.26 -20.73
CA ASP A 261 10.09 7.20 -20.62
C ASP A 261 9.25 7.31 -19.33
N HIS A 262 9.89 7.68 -18.21
CA HIS A 262 9.24 7.97 -16.94
C HIS A 262 8.40 9.25 -17.03
N HIS A 263 8.96 10.32 -17.61
CA HIS A 263 8.24 11.57 -17.84
C HIS A 263 6.96 11.34 -18.65
N ARG A 264 7.05 10.65 -19.79
CA ARG A 264 5.88 10.28 -20.62
C ARG A 264 4.86 9.47 -19.83
N ARG A 265 5.31 8.57 -18.94
CA ARG A 265 4.42 7.78 -18.07
C ARG A 265 3.69 8.65 -17.06
N ALA A 266 4.40 9.54 -16.36
CA ALA A 266 3.84 10.45 -15.37
C ALA A 266 2.79 11.37 -16.00
N VAL A 267 3.11 12.02 -17.13
CA VAL A 267 2.18 12.87 -17.88
C VAL A 267 0.92 12.10 -18.32
N LEU A 268 1.08 10.87 -18.82
CA LEU A 268 -0.06 10.05 -19.24
C LEU A 268 -0.96 9.66 -18.07
N ASN A 269 -0.37 9.28 -16.93
CA ASN A 269 -1.14 8.94 -15.73
C ASN A 269 -1.87 10.18 -15.18
N TYR A 270 -1.18 11.32 -15.09
CA TYR A 270 -1.78 12.59 -14.70
C TYR A 270 -3.00 12.94 -15.58
N LYS A 271 -2.83 12.93 -16.91
CA LYS A 271 -3.93 13.19 -17.85
C LYS A 271 -5.10 12.21 -17.68
N ARG A 272 -4.82 10.91 -17.51
CA ARG A 272 -5.87 9.89 -17.30
C ARG A 272 -6.67 10.14 -16.03
N TRP A 273 -6.00 10.47 -14.92
CA TRP A 273 -6.69 10.84 -13.69
C TRP A 273 -7.58 12.07 -13.89
N ARG A 274 -7.04 13.13 -14.51
CA ARG A 274 -7.79 14.36 -14.80
C ARG A 274 -9.02 14.13 -15.67
N THR A 275 -8.88 13.37 -16.76
CA THR A 275 -10.00 13.01 -17.63
C THR A 275 -11.07 12.24 -16.88
N SER A 276 -10.70 11.20 -16.13
CA SER A 276 -11.66 10.44 -15.34
C SER A 276 -12.30 11.28 -14.23
N TRP A 277 -11.57 12.21 -13.63
CA TRP A 277 -12.07 13.12 -12.60
C TRP A 277 -13.13 14.08 -13.14
N ALA A 278 -12.87 14.68 -14.32
CA ALA A 278 -13.79 15.58 -14.97
C ALA A 278 -15.13 14.91 -15.26
N LEU A 279 -15.11 13.67 -15.75
CA LEU A 279 -16.32 12.89 -16.02
C LEU A 279 -17.11 12.59 -14.73
N ARG A 280 -16.46 12.14 -13.66
CA ARG A 280 -17.16 11.77 -12.41
C ARG A 280 -17.74 12.97 -11.63
N ARG A 281 -17.08 14.14 -11.67
CA ARG A 281 -17.43 15.32 -10.84
C ARG A 281 -18.14 16.43 -11.60
N GLY A 282 -18.09 16.43 -12.93
CA GLY A 282 -18.61 17.53 -13.77
C GLY A 282 -17.74 18.79 -13.79
N HIS A 283 -16.63 18.82 -13.05
CA HIS A 283 -15.64 19.88 -13.08
C HIS A 283 -14.23 19.31 -13.22
N GLN A 284 -13.34 20.06 -13.88
CA GLN A 284 -11.98 19.57 -14.13
C GLN A 284 -11.16 19.46 -12.84
N TRP A 285 -10.23 18.51 -12.85
CA TRP A 285 -9.13 18.51 -11.91
C TRP A 285 -8.14 19.63 -12.30
N PRO A 286 -7.61 20.42 -11.33
CA PRO A 286 -6.69 21.52 -11.62
C PRO A 286 -5.53 21.12 -12.53
N ASP A 287 -5.22 21.91 -13.55
CA ASP A 287 -4.05 21.69 -14.41
C ASP A 287 -2.82 22.38 -13.82
N ASN A 288 -2.38 21.86 -12.68
CA ASN A 288 -1.43 22.53 -11.81
C ASN A 288 -0.09 21.80 -11.69
N VAL A 289 0.19 20.83 -12.57
CA VAL A 289 1.49 20.14 -12.61
C VAL A 289 2.17 20.40 -13.94
N ASP A 290 3.33 21.04 -13.88
CA ASP A 290 4.19 21.30 -15.02
C ASP A 290 5.32 20.26 -15.04
N PHE A 291 5.27 19.34 -16.01
CA PHE A 291 6.25 18.27 -16.15
C PHE A 291 7.36 18.67 -17.13
N HIS A 292 8.62 18.58 -16.70
CA HIS A 292 9.79 18.88 -17.53
C HIS A 292 10.76 17.69 -17.56
N ILE A 293 11.30 17.43 -18.76
CA ILE A 293 12.42 16.50 -18.91
C ILE A 293 13.71 17.26 -18.62
N SER A 294 14.29 17.06 -17.44
CA SER A 294 15.47 17.81 -17.00
C SER A 294 16.21 17.09 -15.88
N ASP A 295 17.53 17.28 -15.81
CA ASP A 295 18.32 16.91 -14.64
C ASP A 295 18.25 18.03 -13.62
N LEU A 296 17.70 17.75 -12.43
CA LEU A 296 17.62 18.74 -11.35
C LEU A 296 19.00 19.28 -10.96
N CYS A 297 20.08 18.49 -11.11
CA CYS A 297 21.43 18.94 -10.78
C CYS A 297 21.88 20.13 -11.64
N THR A 298 21.38 20.25 -12.87
CA THR A 298 21.76 21.29 -13.84
C THR A 298 20.60 22.24 -14.18
N ALA A 299 19.47 22.15 -13.48
CA ALA A 299 18.24 22.89 -13.79
C ALA A 299 18.22 24.35 -13.28
N SER A 300 19.34 24.96 -12.89
CA SER A 300 19.37 26.32 -12.30
C SER A 300 18.67 27.37 -13.18
N GLU A 301 18.83 27.30 -14.50
CA GLU A 301 18.17 28.22 -15.44
C GLU A 301 16.65 28.01 -15.47
N LEU A 302 16.19 26.75 -15.40
CA LEU A 302 14.76 26.42 -15.36
C LEU A 302 14.09 26.88 -14.06
N LEU A 303 14.83 26.84 -12.95
CA LEU A 303 14.36 27.27 -11.64
C LEU A 303 14.49 28.80 -11.44
N ALA A 304 15.23 29.50 -12.29
CA ALA A 304 15.49 30.93 -12.16
C ALA A 304 14.19 31.75 -12.04
N GLY A 305 14.16 32.67 -11.07
CA GLY A 305 13.00 33.52 -10.80
C GLY A 305 11.83 32.83 -10.11
N ARG A 306 11.93 31.54 -9.76
CA ARG A 306 10.91 30.78 -9.02
C ARG A 306 11.30 30.64 -7.55
N GLY A 307 10.29 30.73 -6.69
CA GLY A 307 10.37 30.41 -5.26
C GLY A 307 9.41 29.27 -4.92
N PHE A 308 9.87 28.30 -4.15
CA PHE A 308 9.11 27.11 -3.75
C PHE A 308 8.88 27.10 -2.25
N HIS A 309 7.65 26.82 -1.83
CA HIS A 309 7.25 26.72 -0.44
C HIS A 309 7.81 25.43 0.19
N SER A 310 7.86 24.36 -0.60
CA SER A 310 8.46 23.09 -0.22
C SER A 310 9.03 22.35 -1.43
N VAL A 311 9.86 21.35 -1.16
CA VAL A 311 10.49 20.50 -2.18
C VAL A 311 10.36 19.02 -1.81
N ALA A 312 9.96 18.18 -2.76
CA ALA A 312 9.95 16.73 -2.66
C ALA A 312 11.01 16.12 -3.58
N LEU A 313 11.95 15.34 -3.04
CA LEU A 313 13.00 14.67 -3.81
C LEU A 313 12.89 13.14 -3.67
N ASP A 314 12.73 12.45 -4.78
CA ASP A 314 12.83 10.98 -4.89
C ASP A 314 13.91 10.63 -5.92
N LEU A 315 15.17 10.77 -5.50
CA LEU A 315 16.36 10.65 -6.35
C LEU A 315 17.33 9.62 -5.77
N LEU A 316 18.17 9.04 -6.64
CA LEU A 316 19.23 8.13 -6.21
C LEU A 316 20.29 8.83 -5.36
N ASN A 317 20.71 10.04 -5.78
CA ASN A 317 21.76 10.83 -5.16
C ASN A 317 21.25 12.25 -4.85
N PRO A 318 20.33 12.42 -3.88
CA PRO A 318 19.65 13.69 -3.63
C PRO A 318 20.62 14.80 -3.16
N HIS A 319 21.72 14.44 -2.51
CA HIS A 319 22.73 15.39 -2.02
C HIS A 319 23.37 16.24 -3.12
N LEU A 320 23.46 15.72 -4.35
CA LEU A 320 24.03 16.44 -5.50
C LEU A 320 23.12 17.57 -5.99
N ALA A 321 21.81 17.42 -5.80
CA ALA A 321 20.81 18.38 -6.27
C ALA A 321 20.55 19.53 -5.27
N LEU A 322 20.92 19.37 -3.99
CA LEU A 322 20.56 20.34 -2.94
C LEU A 322 21.14 21.74 -3.21
N ALA A 323 22.36 21.83 -3.73
CA ALA A 323 22.99 23.12 -4.04
C ALA A 323 22.23 23.89 -5.13
N THR A 324 21.64 23.18 -6.09
CA THR A 324 20.82 23.75 -7.18
C THR A 324 19.44 24.15 -6.68
N VAL A 325 18.84 23.38 -5.76
CA VAL A 325 17.49 23.64 -5.24
C VAL A 325 17.45 24.78 -4.23
N LEU A 326 18.42 24.83 -3.33
CA LEU A 326 18.38 25.67 -2.13
C LEU A 326 18.18 27.17 -2.40
N PRO A 327 18.77 27.79 -3.44
CA PRO A 327 18.51 29.20 -3.77
C PRO A 327 17.05 29.51 -4.11
N HIS A 328 16.26 28.49 -4.45
CA HIS A 328 14.86 28.61 -4.87
C HIS A 328 13.87 28.16 -3.79
N LEU A 329 14.35 27.59 -2.69
CA LEU A 329 13.51 27.28 -1.53
C LEU A 329 13.26 28.56 -0.73
N LEU A 330 12.00 28.85 -0.42
CA LEU A 330 11.66 30.00 0.41
C LEU A 330 12.23 29.82 1.82
N PRO A 331 12.64 30.92 2.51
CA PRO A 331 13.15 30.84 3.86
C PRO A 331 12.18 30.12 4.81
N GLY A 332 12.69 29.14 5.56
CA GLY A 332 11.89 28.29 6.45
C GLY A 332 11.15 27.16 5.74
N GLY A 333 11.23 27.06 4.41
CA GLY A 333 10.65 25.98 3.64
C GLY A 333 11.30 24.63 3.93
N VAL A 334 10.55 23.56 3.63
CA VAL A 334 10.94 22.18 3.90
C VAL A 334 11.33 21.46 2.61
N CYS A 335 12.49 20.80 2.62
CA CYS A 335 12.86 19.81 1.62
C CYS A 335 12.70 18.41 2.22
N ALA A 336 11.74 17.65 1.70
CA ALA A 336 11.49 16.26 2.06
C ALA A 336 12.15 15.33 1.04
N VAL A 337 13.00 14.43 1.54
CA VAL A 337 13.75 13.50 0.70
C VAL A 337 13.30 12.07 0.99
N TYR A 338 12.85 11.36 -0.04
CA TYR A 338 12.47 9.95 -0.01
C TYR A 338 13.70 9.06 -0.22
N ILE A 339 14.03 8.21 0.76
CA ILE A 339 15.25 7.40 0.73
C ILE A 339 14.98 5.95 1.15
N ALA A 340 15.35 5.00 0.30
CA ALA A 340 15.14 3.58 0.56
C ALA A 340 16.12 2.96 1.57
N ASN A 341 17.37 3.43 1.62
CA ASN A 341 18.43 2.83 2.43
C ASN A 341 19.02 3.81 3.45
N ILE A 342 19.30 3.34 4.66
CA ILE A 342 19.89 4.20 5.70
C ILE A 342 21.27 4.76 5.32
N THR A 343 22.05 4.03 4.53
CA THR A 343 23.36 4.50 4.04
C THR A 343 23.24 5.73 3.16
N GLN A 344 22.21 5.81 2.31
CA GLN A 344 21.93 7.01 1.51
C GLN A 344 21.52 8.21 2.38
N VAL A 345 20.91 7.97 3.54
CA VAL A 345 20.65 9.06 4.52
C VAL A 345 21.97 9.55 5.10
N VAL A 346 22.92 8.66 5.40
CA VAL A 346 24.27 9.04 5.86
C VAL A 346 24.97 9.87 4.77
N ASP A 347 24.94 9.43 3.52
CA ASP A 347 25.53 10.16 2.39
C ASP A 347 24.88 11.53 2.19
N LEU A 348 23.55 11.63 2.38
CA LEU A 348 22.82 12.90 2.34
C LEU A 348 23.33 13.89 3.39
N LEU A 349 23.41 13.45 4.66
CA LEU A 349 23.85 14.30 5.76
C LEU A 349 25.33 14.69 5.63
N GLU A 350 26.17 13.76 5.17
CA GLU A 350 27.58 14.04 4.92
C GLU A 350 27.76 15.03 3.77
N GLY A 351 26.98 14.91 2.69
CA GLY A 351 26.97 15.88 1.60
C GLY A 351 26.61 17.29 2.07
N ILE A 352 25.56 17.41 2.88
CA ILE A 352 25.15 18.70 3.48
C ILE A 352 26.30 19.29 4.32
N ARG A 353 26.94 18.47 5.15
CA ARG A 353 28.04 18.87 6.03
C ARG A 353 29.27 19.33 5.24
N CYS A 354 29.67 18.57 4.22
CA CYS A 354 30.86 18.84 3.41
C CYS A 354 30.72 20.09 2.53
N VAL A 355 29.53 20.33 1.99
CA VAL A 355 29.24 21.53 1.18
C VAL A 355 28.86 22.74 2.05
N ALA A 356 28.74 22.54 3.37
CA ALA A 356 28.31 23.56 4.34
C ALA A 356 26.98 24.24 3.95
N LEU A 357 26.03 23.44 3.43
CA LEU A 357 24.70 23.94 3.09
C LEU A 357 23.96 24.37 4.36
N PRO A 358 23.24 25.50 4.37
CA PRO A 358 22.47 25.97 5.52
C PRO A 358 21.16 25.19 5.72
N LEU A 359 21.24 23.86 5.68
CA LEU A 359 20.14 22.93 5.91
C LEU A 359 20.31 22.25 7.26
N ARG A 360 19.21 22.11 8.01
CA ARG A 360 19.15 21.33 9.24
C ARG A 360 18.32 20.09 9.00
N CYS A 361 18.87 18.92 9.28
CA CYS A 361 18.05 17.71 9.41
C CYS A 361 17.21 17.80 10.68
N GLU A 362 15.90 17.90 10.52
CA GLU A 362 14.97 17.97 11.65
C GLU A 362 14.59 16.57 12.12
N ARG A 363 14.23 15.71 11.17
CA ARG A 363 13.65 14.39 11.43
C ARG A 363 14.08 13.39 10.37
N ILE A 364 14.25 12.16 10.82
CA ILE A 364 14.31 10.98 9.95
C ILE A 364 13.19 10.05 10.40
N VAL A 365 12.23 9.78 9.52
CA VAL A 365 11.01 9.03 9.88
C VAL A 365 10.84 7.84 8.97
N GLU A 366 10.24 6.79 9.52
CA GLU A 366 9.76 5.62 8.82
C GLU A 366 8.30 5.42 9.19
N VAL A 367 7.45 5.14 8.20
CA VAL A 367 6.02 4.94 8.41
C VAL A 367 5.67 3.48 8.11
N SER A 368 4.89 2.85 8.99
CA SER A 368 4.43 1.47 8.85
C SER A 368 2.92 1.37 9.01
N ASP A 369 2.27 0.66 8.09
CA ASP A 369 0.86 0.32 8.20
C ASP A 369 0.71 -1.16 8.54
N ARG A 370 -0.36 -1.49 9.26
CA ARG A 370 -0.67 -2.87 9.63
C ARG A 370 -2.15 -3.12 9.45
N ASP A 371 -2.48 -4.04 8.55
CA ASP A 371 -3.85 -4.43 8.31
C ASP A 371 -4.36 -5.33 9.45
N TRP A 372 -5.61 -5.13 9.84
CA TRP A 372 -6.30 -5.94 10.84
C TRP A 372 -7.49 -6.66 10.22
N VAL A 373 -7.67 -7.92 10.60
CA VAL A 373 -8.89 -8.69 10.38
C VAL A 373 -9.72 -8.57 11.64
N VAL A 374 -10.93 -8.05 11.48
CA VAL A 374 -11.96 -8.03 12.51
C VAL A 374 -13.11 -8.87 12.00
N ALA A 375 -13.45 -9.94 12.73
CA ALA A 375 -14.49 -10.88 12.34
C ALA A 375 -15.28 -11.34 13.57
N PRO A 376 -16.57 -11.73 13.40
CA PRO A 376 -17.32 -12.38 14.45
C PRO A 376 -16.57 -13.61 14.99
N ALA A 377 -16.60 -13.79 16.31
CA ALA A 377 -16.01 -14.96 16.95
C ALA A 377 -16.85 -16.19 16.60
N LEU A 378 -16.21 -17.21 16.05
CA LEU A 378 -16.83 -18.49 15.71
C LEU A 378 -16.32 -19.58 16.65
N GLN A 379 -17.24 -20.43 17.08
CA GLN A 379 -16.97 -21.70 17.74
C GLN A 379 -16.42 -22.72 16.74
N LYS A 380 -15.91 -23.86 17.23
CA LYS A 380 -15.32 -24.91 16.36
C LYS A 380 -16.32 -25.55 15.40
N ASP A 381 -17.60 -25.49 15.74
CA ASP A 381 -18.74 -25.96 14.95
C ASP A 381 -19.24 -24.92 13.91
N GLY A 382 -18.57 -23.76 13.82
CA GLY A 382 -18.96 -22.68 12.92
C GLY A 382 -20.07 -21.77 13.43
N GLN A 383 -20.63 -22.01 14.63
CA GLN A 383 -21.62 -21.13 15.23
C GLN A 383 -20.97 -19.89 15.83
N HIS A 384 -21.71 -18.78 15.89
CA HIS A 384 -21.23 -17.58 16.57
C HIS A 384 -21.10 -17.81 18.08
N CYS A 385 -20.03 -17.27 18.68
CA CYS A 385 -19.94 -17.19 20.13
C CYS A 385 -21.00 -16.23 20.67
N ILE A 386 -21.45 -16.44 21.91
CA ILE A 386 -22.36 -15.53 22.59
C ILE A 386 -21.60 -14.80 23.70
N ARG A 387 -21.78 -13.48 23.76
CA ARG A 387 -21.23 -12.63 24.80
C ARG A 387 -21.85 -13.02 26.13
N LYS A 388 -21.04 -13.52 27.06
CA LYS A 388 -21.49 -13.75 28.44
C LYS A 388 -21.68 -12.39 29.11
N ALA A 389 -22.79 -12.20 29.80
CA ALA A 389 -22.99 -11.02 30.64
C ALA A 389 -21.83 -10.93 31.66
N PRO A 390 -21.37 -9.73 32.02
CA PRO A 390 -20.45 -9.59 33.15
C PRO A 390 -21.11 -10.22 34.37
N ILE A 391 -20.40 -11.12 35.06
CA ILE A 391 -20.85 -11.61 36.36
C ILE A 391 -20.76 -10.40 37.29
N LEU A 392 -21.90 -9.82 37.64
CA LEU A 392 -21.99 -8.90 38.77
C LEU A 392 -21.80 -9.76 40.01
N ASP A 393 -20.70 -9.57 40.74
CA ASP A 393 -20.50 -10.18 42.05
C ASP A 393 -21.60 -9.64 42.99
N SER A 394 -22.71 -10.38 43.08
CA SER A 394 -23.76 -10.17 44.07
C SER A 394 -23.54 -11.09 45.28
N ASP A 395 -22.31 -11.14 45.78
CA ASP A 395 -21.96 -11.80 47.04
C ASP A 395 -21.45 -10.77 48.05
N LEU A 396 -22.26 -9.74 48.30
CA LEU A 396 -22.21 -8.99 49.56
C LEU A 396 -23.63 -8.77 50.08
N GLY A 397 -23.98 -9.55 51.11
CA GLY A 397 -24.99 -9.17 52.11
C GLY A 397 -26.43 -9.51 51.74
N ARG A 398 -26.89 -10.66 52.23
CA ARG A 398 -28.25 -10.72 52.80
C ARG A 398 -28.33 -9.61 53.85
N ASP A 399 -29.24 -8.65 53.67
CA ASP A 399 -30.24 -8.29 54.68
C ASP A 399 -31.14 -7.12 54.20
N ALA A 400 -32.44 -7.30 54.44
CA ALA A 400 -33.48 -6.31 54.67
C ALA A 400 -34.09 -5.46 53.51
N GLU A 401 -35.40 -5.70 53.34
CA GLU A 401 -36.50 -4.75 53.12
C GLU A 401 -36.83 -4.23 51.71
N THR A 402 -38.04 -4.60 51.27
CA THR A 402 -38.84 -3.93 50.22
C THR A 402 -39.21 -2.51 50.64
N PRO A 403 -39.21 -1.54 49.71
CA PRO A 403 -40.51 -1.01 49.28
C PRO A 403 -40.60 -0.61 47.79
N ASP A 404 -41.80 -0.85 47.29
CA ASP A 404 -42.66 -0.06 46.40
C ASP A 404 -42.22 0.51 45.03
N GLN A 405 -43.20 0.50 44.14
CA GLN A 405 -43.16 0.84 42.71
C GLN A 405 -42.86 2.31 42.45
N THR A 406 -42.05 2.62 41.42
CA THR A 406 -42.32 3.70 40.47
C THR A 406 -41.58 3.46 39.16
N ASP A 407 -42.33 3.62 38.07
CA ASP A 407 -41.94 3.59 36.67
C ASP A 407 -40.68 4.39 36.33
N THR A 408 -39.79 3.78 35.54
CA THR A 408 -39.41 4.29 34.21
C THR A 408 -38.54 3.23 33.53
N ASP A 409 -39.15 2.48 32.62
CA ASP A 409 -38.44 1.67 31.61
C ASP A 409 -37.59 2.62 30.75
N ASP A 410 -36.35 2.88 31.16
CA ASP A 410 -35.27 3.14 30.22
C ASP A 410 -34.74 1.78 29.73
N ASP A 411 -35.61 1.03 29.03
CA ASP A 411 -35.20 -0.12 28.22
C ASP A 411 -34.46 0.39 26.98
N LEU A 412 -33.27 0.94 27.21
CA LEU A 412 -32.22 0.98 26.20
C LEU A 412 -31.80 -0.47 25.98
N GLY A 413 -32.59 -1.20 25.18
CA GLY A 413 -32.29 -2.57 24.77
C GLY A 413 -30.82 -2.72 24.35
N PRO A 414 -30.21 -3.91 24.48
CA PRO A 414 -28.75 -4.06 24.46
C PRO A 414 -28.18 -3.39 23.20
N ALA A 415 -27.55 -2.23 23.39
CA ALA A 415 -27.18 -1.31 22.31
C ALA A 415 -26.15 -1.89 21.32
N PHE A 416 -25.70 -3.13 21.54
CA PHE A 416 -24.72 -3.85 20.72
C PHE A 416 -25.05 -5.34 20.67
N GLY A 417 -24.88 -5.94 19.48
CA GLY A 417 -25.21 -7.35 19.24
C GLY A 417 -24.49 -8.34 20.18
N ASN A 418 -25.13 -9.49 20.40
CA ASN A 418 -24.67 -10.55 21.33
C ASN A 418 -23.43 -11.32 20.87
N ILE A 419 -22.88 -11.03 19.69
CA ILE A 419 -21.76 -11.77 19.11
C ILE A 419 -20.45 -11.03 19.44
N PRO A 420 -19.50 -11.64 20.16
CA PRO A 420 -18.19 -11.05 20.34
C PRO A 420 -17.39 -11.10 19.03
N TYR A 421 -16.50 -10.14 18.83
CA TYR A 421 -15.62 -10.08 17.66
C TYR A 421 -14.17 -10.39 18.06
N ILE A 422 -13.44 -11.00 17.15
CA ILE A 422 -11.99 -11.20 17.25
C ILE A 422 -11.33 -10.18 16.34
N ALA A 423 -10.40 -9.40 16.89
CA ALA A 423 -9.53 -8.52 16.14
C ALA A 423 -8.10 -9.07 16.19
N ARG A 424 -7.51 -9.30 15.02
CA ARG A 424 -6.11 -9.72 14.91
C ARG A 424 -5.46 -9.09 13.68
N PRO A 425 -4.13 -8.90 13.68
CA PRO A 425 -3.42 -8.55 12.47
C PRO A 425 -3.74 -9.51 11.32
N HIS A 426 -3.93 -8.97 10.11
CA HIS A 426 -4.11 -9.76 8.91
C HIS A 426 -2.91 -10.71 8.72
N PRO A 427 -3.12 -12.00 8.36
CA PRO A 427 -2.02 -12.95 8.18
C PRO A 427 -0.99 -12.48 7.15
N GLU A 428 -1.50 -11.93 6.05
CA GLU A 428 -0.68 -11.29 5.02
C GLU A 428 -0.54 -9.82 5.37
N GLN A 429 0.68 -9.38 5.62
CA GLN A 429 1.00 -7.98 5.81
C GLN A 429 1.72 -7.49 4.56
N THR A 430 1.14 -6.49 3.91
CA THR A 430 1.78 -5.75 2.83
C THR A 430 2.92 -4.90 3.39
N ARG A 431 4.11 -5.50 3.54
CA ARG A 431 5.33 -4.71 3.78
C ARG A 431 5.91 -4.18 2.46
N HIS A 432 6.61 -3.06 2.57
CA HIS A 432 7.18 -2.27 1.49
C HIS A 432 7.86 -3.09 0.39
N THR A 433 7.47 -2.84 -0.86
CA THR A 433 8.06 -3.39 -2.09
C THR A 433 7.93 -4.91 -2.35
N GLY A 434 6.83 -5.53 -1.92
CA GLY A 434 6.39 -6.83 -2.45
C GLY A 434 5.63 -7.67 -1.44
N GLN A 435 4.63 -8.44 -1.91
CA GLN A 435 3.92 -9.42 -1.09
C GLN A 435 4.90 -10.38 -0.40
N ILE A 436 4.69 -10.61 0.90
CA ILE A 436 5.38 -11.64 1.67
C ILE A 436 4.37 -12.75 1.97
N PHE A 437 4.64 -13.96 1.48
CA PHE A 437 4.13 -15.19 2.08
C PHE A 437 4.94 -15.46 3.35
N VAL A 438 4.28 -15.53 4.50
CA VAL A 438 4.93 -15.90 5.76
C VAL A 438 5.02 -17.42 5.81
N ASP A 439 6.14 -17.96 5.34
CA ASP A 439 6.62 -19.28 5.79
C ASP A 439 7.74 -19.06 6.81
N SER A 440 7.62 -19.76 7.93
CA SER A 440 8.50 -19.66 9.08
C SER A 440 9.96 -19.91 8.68
N TYR A 441 10.88 -19.03 9.12
CA TYR A 441 12.33 -19.08 8.93
C TYR A 441 12.88 -18.58 7.58
N SER A 442 12.77 -17.28 7.32
CA SER A 442 13.80 -16.55 6.58
C SER A 442 13.77 -15.06 6.96
N PHE A 443 14.75 -14.59 7.73
CA PHE A 443 14.99 -13.17 7.95
C PHE A 443 15.63 -12.58 6.68
N SER A 444 14.79 -12.16 5.72
CA SER A 444 15.21 -11.30 4.63
C SER A 444 15.16 -9.86 5.11
N PHE A 445 16.32 -9.21 5.32
CA PHE A 445 16.38 -7.75 5.49
C PHE A 445 15.80 -7.09 4.23
N ARG A 446 14.57 -6.58 4.29
CA ARG A 446 13.90 -5.88 3.18
C ARG A 446 13.55 -4.45 3.58
N LYS A 447 13.77 -3.56 2.62
CA LYS A 447 13.88 -2.09 2.70
C LYS A 447 12.76 -1.45 3.51
N LEU A 448 13.14 -0.85 4.62
CA LEU A 448 12.31 0.10 5.33
C LEU A 448 12.65 1.50 4.83
N THR A 449 11.76 2.09 4.05
CA THR A 449 11.93 3.42 3.47
C THR A 449 11.87 4.50 4.55
N LYS A 450 12.84 5.42 4.51
CA LYS A 450 12.98 6.54 5.42
C LYS A 450 12.83 7.86 4.68
N PHE A 451 12.34 8.86 5.39
CA PHE A 451 12.28 10.23 4.91
C PHE A 451 13.25 11.08 5.70
N CYS A 452 14.00 11.93 5.03
CA CYS A 452 14.83 12.95 5.68
C CYS A 452 14.21 14.32 5.44
N PHE A 453 13.96 15.07 6.52
CA PHE A 453 13.39 16.41 6.47
C PHE A 453 14.47 17.44 6.74
N LEU A 454 14.65 18.34 5.78
CA LEU A 454 15.64 19.38 5.83
C LEU A 454 14.94 20.74 5.84
N SER A 455 15.17 21.57 6.85
CA SER A 455 14.70 22.95 6.88
C SER A 455 15.86 23.91 6.65
N GLN A 456 15.58 25.01 5.95
CA GLN A 456 16.56 26.06 5.72
C GLN A 456 16.76 26.89 7.00
N ARG A 457 18.02 27.09 7.40
CA ARG A 457 18.37 27.99 8.50
C ARG A 457 18.36 29.44 8.01
N SER A 458 17.67 30.31 8.75
CA SER A 458 17.94 31.74 8.75
C SER A 458 19.24 31.98 9.52
N TRP A 459 20.19 32.71 8.91
CA TRP A 459 21.38 33.18 9.62
C TRP A 459 21.07 34.43 10.44
#